data_AF-A0A2A9GG03-F1
#
_entry.id   AF-A0A2A9GG03-F1
#
_cell.length_a   1.000
_cell.length_b   1.000
_cell.length_c   1.000
_cell.angle_alpha   90.00
_cell.angle_beta   90.00
_cell.angle_gamma   90.00
#
_symmetry.space_group_name_H-M   'P 1'
#
loop_
_entity.id
_entity.type
_entity.pdbx_description
1 polymer ?
#
loop_
_entity_poly.entity_id
_entity_poly.type
_entity_poly.pdbx_seq_one_letter_code
_entity_poly.pdbx_strand_id
1 'polypeptide(L)'
;MNWITNYVRPRINSLFSRREVPENLWTKCPECGTMLFHRELSDNLNVCTNCDHHLAITPRVRFEALFDGGIFSEVKVPEPITDPLHFKDQKRYPDRMKAAQKSTGEKEAMLVAEGEIGRTPIVAAAQDFTFMGGSMGMYVGNAIIAAAERAVKLKRPLVLFSAAGGARMQEGILSLMQMPRTTVAVQMLKEAGLPYIVVLTHPTTGGVTASYAMLGDVHIAEPNALICFAGPRVIEQTIREKLPEGFQRAEYLLDHGMLDRVTHRMKMRDELITILRMLMNLPPAVKGDLPAPEKALEEAVAEAAPEAEAKPKT
;
A
#
# COMPACT_ATOMS: atom_id res chain seq x y z
N MET A 1 -28.35 45.72 38.65
CA MET A 1 -29.01 44.59 37.96
C MET A 1 -28.01 44.01 36.97
N ASN A 2 -27.33 42.91 37.33
CA ASN A 2 -26.55 42.14 36.38
C ASN A 2 -26.66 40.67 36.83
N TRP A 3 -27.47 39.90 36.10
CA TRP A 3 -28.17 38.71 36.61
C TRP A 3 -27.71 37.41 35.95
N ILE A 4 -26.49 37.36 35.38
CA ILE A 4 -25.87 36.11 34.91
C ILE A 4 -24.36 36.16 35.16
N THR A 5 -23.97 35.76 36.36
CA THR A 5 -22.62 35.25 36.64
C THR A 5 -22.80 34.20 37.72
N ASN A 6 -23.07 32.97 37.28
CA ASN A 6 -22.76 31.72 37.99
C ASN A 6 -23.18 30.56 37.08
N TYR A 7 -22.42 30.32 36.01
CA TYR A 7 -22.39 29.00 35.39
C TYR A 7 -21.12 28.29 35.89
N VAL A 8 -21.32 27.49 36.93
CA VAL A 8 -20.32 26.59 37.49
C VAL A 8 -19.95 25.61 36.38
N ARG A 9 -18.71 25.69 35.87
CA ARG A 9 -18.18 24.67 34.95
C ARG A 9 -18.11 23.33 35.70
N PRO A 10 -18.69 22.24 35.17
CA PRO A 10 -18.47 20.92 35.75
C PRO A 10 -16.98 20.57 35.61
N ARG A 11 -16.27 20.47 36.73
CA ARG A 11 -14.98 19.77 36.80
C ARG A 11 -15.27 18.27 36.75
N ILE A 12 -15.48 17.75 35.55
CA ILE A 12 -15.31 16.32 35.30
C ILE A 12 -14.14 16.22 34.33
N ASN A 13 -13.02 15.77 34.88
CA ASN A 13 -11.77 15.51 34.18
C ASN A 13 -12.04 14.60 32.97
N SER A 14 -11.86 15.14 31.77
CA SER A 14 -11.63 14.36 30.56
C SER A 14 -10.27 13.65 30.70
N LEU A 15 -10.26 12.53 31.43
CA LEU A 15 -9.12 11.66 31.64
C LEU A 15 -8.85 10.73 30.45
N PHE A 16 -9.61 10.84 29.36
CA PHE A 16 -9.42 10.01 28.17
C PHE A 16 -9.52 10.84 26.89
N SER A 17 -8.51 10.66 26.04
CA SER A 17 -8.28 11.28 24.72
C SER A 17 -7.76 12.72 24.76
N ARG A 18 -6.43 12.85 24.96
CA ARG A 18 -5.68 13.87 24.22
C ARG A 18 -5.77 13.49 22.75
N ARG A 19 -6.81 13.97 22.07
CA ARG A 19 -6.87 13.95 20.62
C ARG A 19 -5.79 14.92 20.16
N GLU A 20 -4.66 14.40 19.68
CA GLU A 20 -3.62 15.22 19.07
C GLU A 20 -4.25 15.92 17.86
N VAL A 21 -4.62 17.18 18.04
CA VAL A 21 -5.09 18.02 16.94
C VAL A 21 -3.83 18.40 16.16
N PRO A 22 -3.72 18.04 14.88
CA PRO A 22 -2.57 18.45 14.08
C PRO A 22 -2.43 19.98 14.10
N GLU A 23 -1.20 20.48 14.18
CA GLU A 23 -0.93 21.94 14.21
C GLU A 23 -1.52 22.67 12.99
N ASN A 24 -1.68 21.96 11.87
CA ASN A 24 -2.31 22.45 10.65
C ASN A 24 -3.55 21.63 10.29
N LEU A 25 -4.72 22.22 10.45
CA LEU A 25 -6.01 21.61 10.09
C LEU A 25 -6.23 21.47 8.58
N TRP A 26 -5.39 22.11 7.78
CA TRP A 26 -5.51 22.24 6.33
C TRP A 26 -4.23 21.82 5.62
N THR A 27 -4.39 21.08 4.53
CA THR A 27 -3.31 20.64 3.63
C THR A 27 -3.56 21.23 2.25
N LYS A 28 -2.56 21.90 1.68
CA LYS A 28 -2.66 22.41 0.31
C LYS A 28 -2.42 21.28 -0.69
N CYS A 29 -3.33 21.09 -1.66
CA CYS A 29 -3.10 20.19 -2.77
C CYS A 29 -1.95 20.72 -3.64
N PRO A 30 -0.91 19.92 -3.93
CA PRO A 30 0.21 20.37 -4.76
C PRO A 30 -0.19 20.57 -6.23
N GLU A 31 -1.23 19.88 -6.70
CA GLU A 31 -1.69 19.91 -8.10
C GLU A 31 -2.63 21.10 -8.37
N CYS A 32 -3.77 21.18 -7.68
CA CYS A 32 -4.78 22.22 -7.93
C CYS A 32 -4.70 23.42 -6.97
N GLY A 33 -3.84 23.37 -5.94
CA GLY A 33 -3.68 24.45 -4.96
C GLY A 33 -4.81 24.60 -3.93
N THR A 34 -5.88 23.81 -4.04
CA THR A 34 -7.01 23.84 -3.09
C THR A 34 -6.56 23.46 -1.68
N MET A 35 -7.08 24.18 -0.67
CA MET A 35 -6.87 23.86 0.74
C MET A 35 -7.88 22.78 1.16
N LEU A 36 -7.37 21.63 1.59
CA LEU A 36 -8.16 20.46 1.96
C LEU A 36 -8.16 20.32 3.49
N PHE A 37 -9.33 20.12 4.09
CA PHE A 37 -9.41 19.87 5.52
C PHE A 37 -8.89 18.46 5.84
N HIS A 38 -8.04 18.33 6.87
CA HIS A 38 -7.32 17.08 7.15
C HIS A 38 -8.24 15.86 7.33
N ARG A 39 -9.45 16.01 7.91
CA ARG A 39 -10.38 14.89 8.08
C ARG A 39 -10.96 14.43 6.76
N GLU A 40 -11.43 15.36 5.93
CA GLU A 40 -11.96 15.03 4.60
C GLU A 40 -10.89 14.38 3.73
N LEU A 41 -9.65 14.87 3.80
CA LEU A 41 -8.52 14.28 3.09
C LEU A 41 -8.23 12.86 3.60
N SER A 42 -8.22 12.65 4.91
CA SER A 42 -7.99 11.34 5.52
C SER A 42 -9.11 10.34 5.19
N ASP A 43 -10.37 10.76 5.27
CA ASP A 43 -11.55 9.94 4.95
C ASP A 43 -11.56 9.55 3.47
N ASN A 44 -11.00 10.40 2.61
CA ASN A 44 -10.79 10.13 1.18
C ASN A 44 -9.40 9.53 0.87
N LEU A 45 -8.76 8.90 1.85
CA LEU A 45 -7.48 8.19 1.72
C LEU A 45 -6.34 9.02 1.10
N ASN A 46 -6.23 10.29 1.49
CA ASN A 46 -5.28 11.25 0.95
C ASN A 46 -5.42 11.49 -0.57
N VAL A 47 -6.64 11.35 -1.11
CA VAL A 47 -6.97 11.79 -2.47
C VAL A 47 -7.65 13.15 -2.42
N CYS A 48 -7.21 14.07 -3.28
CA CYS A 48 -7.79 15.40 -3.36
C CYS A 48 -9.25 15.34 -3.80
N THR A 49 -10.16 15.81 -2.96
CA THR A 49 -11.61 15.85 -3.24
C THR A 49 -12.02 16.81 -4.37
N ASN A 50 -11.09 17.68 -4.81
CA ASN A 50 -11.36 18.65 -5.88
C ASN A 50 -10.82 18.21 -7.25
N CYS A 51 -9.62 17.64 -7.32
CA CYS A 51 -8.96 17.31 -8.60
C CYS A 51 -8.50 15.86 -8.72
N ASP A 52 -8.89 14.99 -7.79
CA ASP A 52 -8.55 13.55 -7.77
C ASP A 52 -7.04 13.24 -7.71
N HIS A 53 -6.21 14.24 -7.41
CA HIS A 53 -4.78 14.02 -7.24
C HIS A 53 -4.51 13.16 -6.01
N HIS A 54 -3.72 12.11 -6.18
CA HIS A 54 -3.28 11.21 -5.13
C HIS A 54 -2.10 11.81 -4.35
N LEU A 55 -2.35 12.38 -3.17
CA LEU A 55 -1.27 12.86 -2.28
C LEU A 55 -0.55 11.67 -1.64
N ALA A 56 0.65 11.93 -1.11
CA ALA A 56 1.40 10.95 -0.33
C ALA A 56 0.60 10.47 0.89
N ILE A 57 0.73 9.19 1.20
CA ILE A 57 0.12 8.53 2.35
C ILE A 57 1.17 7.62 2.98
N THR A 58 1.29 7.68 4.31
CA THR A 58 2.29 6.89 5.03
C THR A 58 1.89 5.41 5.05
N PRO A 59 2.85 4.47 5.20
CA PRO A 59 2.56 3.05 5.31
C PRO A 59 1.52 2.69 6.37
N ARG A 60 1.58 3.29 7.57
CA ARG A 60 0.61 3.02 8.64
C ARG A 60 -0.80 3.41 8.26
N VAL A 61 -1.02 4.64 7.80
CA VAL A 61 -2.35 5.11 7.38
C VAL A 61 -2.88 4.28 6.22
N ARG A 62 -1.98 3.90 5.29
CA ARG A 62 -2.34 2.99 4.19
C ARG A 62 -2.78 1.61 4.72
N PHE A 63 -2.08 1.04 5.70
CA PHE A 63 -2.42 -0.25 6.29
C PHE A 63 -3.68 -0.20 7.15
N GLU A 64 -3.93 0.89 7.87
CA GLU A 64 -5.18 1.12 8.60
C GLU A 64 -6.41 1.11 7.66
N ALA A 65 -6.28 1.66 6.45
CA ALA A 65 -7.34 1.64 5.45
C ALA A 65 -7.42 0.32 4.65
N LEU A 66 -6.30 -0.40 4.53
CA LEU A 66 -6.21 -1.62 3.75
C LEU A 66 -6.75 -2.83 4.52
N PHE A 67 -6.25 -3.06 5.73
CA PHE A 67 -6.58 -4.21 6.56
C PHE A 67 -7.99 -4.12 7.14
N ASP A 68 -8.61 -5.28 7.36
CA ASP A 68 -9.95 -5.38 7.92
C ASP A 68 -10.00 -4.77 9.32
N GLY A 69 -10.83 -3.74 9.49
CA GLY A 69 -10.92 -2.95 10.72
C GLY A 69 -9.64 -2.17 11.06
N GLY A 70 -8.69 -2.04 10.12
CA GLY A 70 -7.38 -1.46 10.37
C GLY A 70 -6.47 -2.30 11.27
N ILE A 71 -6.77 -3.60 11.40
CA ILE A 71 -6.06 -4.50 12.32
C ILE A 71 -4.92 -5.21 11.58
N PHE A 72 -3.70 -4.96 12.00
CA PHE A 72 -2.52 -5.65 11.50
C PHE A 72 -1.46 -5.83 12.59
N SER A 73 -0.59 -6.82 12.39
CA SER A 73 0.57 -7.09 13.24
C SER A 73 1.85 -6.78 12.46
N GLU A 74 2.76 -6.02 13.06
CA GLU A 74 4.05 -5.75 12.43
C GLU A 74 4.92 -7.01 12.38
N VAL A 75 5.56 -7.24 11.24
CA VAL A 75 6.54 -8.31 11.08
C VAL A 75 7.91 -7.77 11.49
N LYS A 76 8.59 -8.49 12.39
CA LYS A 76 9.92 -8.10 12.85
C LYS A 76 10.94 -8.17 11.72
N VAL A 77 11.57 -7.04 11.41
CA VAL A 77 12.66 -6.94 10.44
C VAL A 77 14.02 -6.96 11.17
N PRO A 78 14.99 -7.76 10.72
CA PRO A 78 16.35 -7.70 11.23
C PRO A 78 17.03 -6.36 10.91
N GLU A 79 17.55 -5.68 11.95
CA GLU A 79 18.28 -4.43 11.80
C GLU A 79 19.64 -4.66 11.10
N PRO A 80 20.02 -3.82 10.12
CA PRO A 80 21.34 -3.89 9.50
C PRO A 80 22.43 -3.30 10.42
N ILE A 81 23.69 -3.54 10.07
CA ILE A 81 24.82 -2.86 10.70
C ILE A 81 24.68 -1.36 10.43
N THR A 82 24.75 -0.55 11.49
CA THR A 82 24.62 0.90 11.38
C THR A 82 25.87 1.52 10.78
N ASP A 83 25.69 2.30 9.71
CA ASP A 83 26.73 3.12 9.05
C ASP A 83 28.07 2.40 8.81
N PRO A 84 28.06 1.27 8.07
CA PRO A 84 29.26 0.45 7.82
C PRO A 84 30.32 1.17 6.97
N LEU A 85 29.94 2.26 6.29
CA LEU A 85 30.84 3.05 5.43
C LEU A 85 31.35 4.32 6.12
N HIS A 86 30.91 4.61 7.35
CA HIS A 86 31.19 5.87 8.06
C HIS A 86 30.89 7.11 7.21
N PHE A 87 29.76 7.07 6.49
CA PHE A 87 29.46 8.05 5.45
C PHE A 87 29.18 9.44 6.05
N LYS A 88 29.78 10.46 5.44
CA LYS A 88 29.59 11.85 5.81
C LYS A 88 29.55 12.73 4.57
N ASP A 89 28.49 13.52 4.46
CA ASP A 89 28.41 14.66 3.55
C ASP A 89 28.35 15.96 4.37
N GLN A 90 27.41 16.87 4.07
CA GLN A 90 27.06 17.99 4.94
C GLN A 90 26.65 17.55 6.36
N LYS A 91 26.08 16.34 6.49
CA LYS A 91 25.69 15.71 7.75
C LYS A 91 26.24 14.28 7.80
N ARG A 92 26.46 13.74 8.99
CA ARG A 92 26.81 12.31 9.14
C ARG A 92 25.57 11.47 8.85
N TYR A 93 25.75 10.30 8.24
CA TYR A 93 24.62 9.42 7.92
C TYR A 93 23.77 9.04 9.15
N PRO A 94 24.34 8.68 10.32
CA PRO A 94 23.56 8.41 11.52
C PRO A 94 22.68 9.58 11.98
N ASP A 95 23.12 10.81 11.76
CA ASP A 95 22.35 12.00 12.13
C ASP A 95 21.17 12.22 11.19
N ARG A 96 21.33 11.90 9.90
CA ARG A 96 20.23 11.88 8.91
C ARG A 96 19.19 10.82 9.28
N MET A 97 19.63 9.62 9.66
CA MET A 97 18.75 8.55 10.12
C MET A 97 17.95 8.98 11.35
N LYS A 98 18.60 9.51 12.40
CA LYS A 98 17.91 10.00 13.60
C LYS A 98 16.90 11.11 13.28
N ALA A 99 17.24 12.02 12.38
CA ALA A 99 16.33 13.08 11.96
C ALA A 99 15.09 12.51 11.25
N ALA A 100 15.27 11.56 10.33
CA ALA A 100 14.18 10.89 9.61
C ALA A 100 13.29 10.07 10.55
N GLN A 101 13.89 9.32 11.48
CA GLN A 101 13.15 8.57 12.51
C GLN A 101 12.34 9.50 13.40
N LYS A 102 12.92 10.64 13.81
CA LYS A 102 12.19 11.63 14.62
C LYS A 102 11.03 12.28 13.86
N SER A 103 11.20 12.58 12.57
CA SER A 103 10.15 13.24 11.77
C SER A 103 9.01 12.32 11.37
N THR A 104 9.31 11.04 11.13
CA THR A 104 8.32 10.05 10.66
C THR A 104 7.72 9.23 11.79
N GLY A 105 8.44 9.06 12.90
CA GLY A 105 8.10 8.11 13.95
C GLY A 105 8.40 6.65 13.56
N GLU A 106 8.90 6.40 12.35
CA GLU A 106 9.22 5.07 11.87
C GLU A 106 10.67 4.69 12.15
N LYS A 107 10.94 3.38 12.20
CA LYS A 107 12.30 2.86 12.31
C LYS A 107 13.10 3.11 11.02
N GLU A 108 12.45 2.93 9.88
CA GLU A 108 13.03 3.04 8.55
C GLU A 108 11.95 3.20 7.47
N ALA A 109 12.38 3.43 6.23
CA ALA A 109 11.60 3.63 5.03
C ALA A 109 10.74 2.44 4.55
N MET A 110 10.56 1.38 5.33
CA MET A 110 9.64 0.30 4.97
C MET A 110 8.99 -0.32 6.20
N LEU A 111 7.66 -0.43 6.15
CA LEU A 111 6.85 -1.13 7.15
C LEU A 111 6.39 -2.46 6.56
N VAL A 112 6.53 -3.53 7.34
CA VAL A 112 6.02 -4.86 6.98
C VAL A 112 4.99 -5.28 8.01
N ALA A 113 3.84 -5.72 7.53
CA ALA A 113 2.71 -6.11 8.37
C ALA A 113 2.03 -7.36 7.83
N GLU A 114 1.29 -8.04 8.70
CA GLU A 114 0.38 -9.12 8.35
C GLU A 114 -1.00 -8.88 8.94
N GLY A 115 -2.02 -9.36 8.24
CA GLY A 115 -3.41 -9.17 8.61
C GLY A 115 -4.32 -9.76 7.55
N GLU A 116 -5.58 -9.33 7.54
CA GLU A 116 -6.58 -9.78 6.57
C GLU A 116 -7.16 -8.62 5.78
N ILE A 117 -7.45 -8.85 4.50
CA ILE A 117 -8.23 -7.93 3.66
C ILE A 117 -9.41 -8.70 3.06
N GLY A 118 -10.64 -8.29 3.34
CA GLY A 118 -11.84 -9.02 2.91
C GLY A 118 -11.83 -10.48 3.35
N ARG A 119 -11.39 -10.77 4.58
CA ARG A 119 -11.17 -12.12 5.14
C ARG A 119 -10.17 -12.97 4.33
N THR A 120 -9.26 -12.32 3.60
CA THR A 120 -8.14 -12.96 2.92
C THR A 120 -6.85 -12.61 3.66
N PRO A 121 -6.16 -13.58 4.27
CA PRO A 121 -4.94 -13.31 5.02
C PRO A 121 -3.78 -13.01 4.07
N ILE A 122 -3.07 -11.90 4.32
CA ILE A 122 -1.95 -11.43 3.50
C ILE A 122 -0.75 -11.03 4.35
N VAL A 123 0.40 -10.96 3.71
CA VAL A 123 1.52 -10.12 4.17
C VAL A 123 1.55 -8.88 3.28
N ALA A 124 1.76 -7.71 3.88
CA ALA A 124 1.90 -6.45 3.16
C ALA A 124 3.22 -5.77 3.53
N ALA A 125 3.88 -5.18 2.54
CA ALA A 125 5.03 -4.31 2.74
C ALA A 125 4.75 -2.95 2.09
N ALA A 126 5.02 -1.85 2.77
CA ALA A 126 4.80 -0.52 2.23
C ALA A 126 6.00 0.37 2.52
N GLN A 127 6.48 1.01 1.46
CA GLN A 127 7.64 1.90 1.52
C GLN A 127 7.20 3.33 1.88
N ASP A 128 7.96 3.99 2.75
CA ASP A 128 7.67 5.35 3.19
C ASP A 128 8.56 6.37 2.47
N PHE A 129 7.97 7.09 1.50
CA PHE A 129 8.70 8.14 0.79
C PHE A 129 9.13 9.31 1.70
N THR A 130 8.42 9.54 2.80
CA THR A 130 8.75 10.61 3.76
C THR A 130 10.04 10.30 4.52
N PHE A 131 10.42 9.02 4.62
CA PHE A 131 11.69 8.60 5.19
C PHE A 131 12.79 8.62 4.13
N MET A 132 13.55 9.72 4.08
CA MET A 132 14.71 9.87 3.18
C MET A 132 14.39 9.53 1.70
N GLY A 133 13.22 9.97 1.22
CA GLY A 133 12.77 9.74 -0.15
C GLY A 133 12.42 8.27 -0.42
N GLY A 134 12.12 7.49 0.62
CA GLY A 134 11.89 6.06 0.51
C GLY A 134 13.11 5.31 -0.03
N SER A 135 14.31 5.89 0.04
CA SER A 135 15.47 5.32 -0.65
C SER A 135 15.78 3.90 -0.15
N MET A 136 16.04 2.98 -1.07
CA MET A 136 16.34 1.59 -0.73
C MET A 136 17.75 1.46 -0.15
N GLY A 137 17.81 1.23 1.17
CA GLY A 137 19.02 0.82 1.90
C GLY A 137 18.96 -0.64 2.37
N MET A 138 19.92 -1.06 3.17
CA MET A 138 20.06 -2.40 3.72
C MET A 138 18.83 -2.84 4.51
N TYR A 139 18.21 -1.93 5.28
CA TYR A 139 16.98 -2.25 6.02
C TYR A 139 15.82 -2.55 5.07
N VAL A 140 15.60 -1.73 4.04
CA VAL A 140 14.54 -1.99 3.04
C VAL A 140 14.73 -3.36 2.39
N GLY A 141 15.97 -3.73 2.07
CA GLY A 141 16.27 -5.08 1.58
C GLY A 141 15.96 -6.19 2.60
N ASN A 142 16.32 -6.00 3.87
CA ASN A 142 15.98 -6.93 4.95
C ASN A 142 14.45 -7.03 5.17
N ALA A 143 13.73 -5.92 5.03
CA ALA A 143 12.27 -5.85 5.19
C ALA A 143 11.55 -6.69 4.12
N ILE A 144 11.96 -6.58 2.86
CA ILE A 144 11.39 -7.37 1.76
C ILE A 144 11.68 -8.86 1.93
N ILE A 145 12.91 -9.22 2.35
CA ILE A 145 13.26 -10.61 2.67
C ILE A 145 12.37 -11.11 3.81
N ALA A 146 12.23 -10.36 4.90
CA ALA A 146 11.39 -10.74 6.03
C ALA A 146 9.92 -10.89 5.63
N ALA A 147 9.41 -10.02 4.75
CA ALA A 147 8.06 -10.11 4.21
C ALA A 147 7.86 -11.39 3.39
N ALA A 148 8.79 -11.71 2.48
CA ALA A 148 8.75 -12.91 1.66
C ALA A 148 8.87 -14.19 2.51
N GLU A 149 9.83 -14.25 3.43
CA GLU A 149 9.98 -15.36 4.37
C GLU A 149 8.72 -15.58 5.22
N ARG A 150 8.11 -14.49 5.69
CA ARG A 150 6.88 -14.55 6.47
C ARG A 150 5.70 -15.05 5.62
N ALA A 151 5.56 -14.55 4.41
CA ALA A 151 4.55 -14.97 3.44
C ALA A 151 4.68 -16.45 3.09
N VAL A 152 5.90 -16.92 2.78
CA VAL A 152 6.20 -18.34 2.51
C VAL A 152 5.88 -19.21 3.73
N LYS A 153 6.33 -18.81 4.92
CA LYS A 153 6.08 -19.56 6.17
C LYS A 153 4.59 -19.71 6.47
N LEU A 154 3.79 -18.68 6.19
CA LEU A 154 2.36 -18.68 6.45
C LEU A 154 1.51 -19.12 5.27
N LYS A 155 2.12 -19.37 4.10
CA LYS A 155 1.44 -19.63 2.82
C LYS A 155 0.43 -18.53 2.46
N ARG A 156 0.86 -17.27 2.60
CA ARG A 156 0.06 -16.08 2.31
C ARG A 156 0.64 -15.33 1.11
N PRO A 157 -0.20 -14.70 0.27
CA PRO A 157 0.29 -13.80 -0.77
C PRO A 157 0.98 -12.58 -0.15
N LEU A 158 1.85 -11.95 -0.93
CA LEU A 158 2.54 -10.71 -0.58
C LEU A 158 2.01 -9.56 -1.45
N VAL A 159 1.61 -8.45 -0.82
CA VAL A 159 1.29 -7.18 -1.49
C VAL A 159 2.35 -6.15 -1.12
N LEU A 160 3.02 -5.56 -2.11
CA LEU A 160 4.03 -4.53 -1.88
C LEU A 160 3.60 -3.18 -2.45
N PHE A 161 3.58 -2.14 -1.63
CA PHE A 161 3.42 -0.75 -2.06
C PHE A 161 4.79 -0.08 -2.19
N SER A 162 5.18 0.25 -3.42
CA SER A 162 6.47 0.88 -3.68
C SER A 162 6.34 2.40 -3.76
N ALA A 163 7.26 3.09 -3.08
CA ALA A 163 7.37 4.55 -3.06
C ALA A 163 8.83 4.91 -2.77
N ALA A 164 9.63 5.17 -3.80
CA ALA A 164 11.06 5.34 -3.69
C ALA A 164 11.63 6.30 -4.74
N GLY A 165 12.59 7.13 -4.30
CA GLY A 165 13.41 7.97 -5.17
C GLY A 165 14.68 7.28 -5.71
N GLY A 166 14.88 5.98 -5.43
CA GLY A 166 16.04 5.20 -5.87
C GLY A 166 16.79 4.49 -4.73
N ALA A 167 18.06 4.19 -4.95
CA ALA A 167 18.95 3.54 -3.97
C ALA A 167 19.50 4.55 -2.96
N ARG A 168 19.76 4.11 -1.72
CA ARG A 168 20.28 4.98 -0.66
C ARG A 168 21.78 5.21 -0.81
N MET A 169 22.14 6.34 -1.43
CA MET A 169 23.53 6.67 -1.74
C MET A 169 24.48 6.63 -0.54
N GLN A 170 23.99 6.92 0.67
CA GLN A 170 24.78 6.91 1.90
C GLN A 170 25.32 5.51 2.25
N GLU A 171 24.71 4.45 1.74
CA GLU A 171 25.17 3.07 1.92
C GLU A 171 25.85 2.50 0.66
N GLY A 172 26.01 3.31 -0.39
CA GLY A 172 26.78 2.98 -1.60
C GLY A 172 26.42 1.62 -2.22
N ILE A 173 27.45 0.80 -2.45
CA ILE A 173 27.30 -0.54 -3.04
C ILE A 173 26.36 -1.45 -2.23
N LEU A 174 26.25 -1.25 -0.92
CA LEU A 174 25.37 -2.06 -0.08
C LEU A 174 23.91 -1.83 -0.45
N SER A 175 23.52 -0.60 -0.81
CA SER A 175 22.18 -0.32 -1.34
C SER A 175 21.95 -0.97 -2.70
N LEU A 176 22.94 -0.94 -3.59
CA LEU A 176 22.83 -1.60 -4.90
C LEU A 176 22.62 -3.11 -4.75
N MET A 177 23.35 -3.74 -3.82
CA MET A 177 23.23 -5.18 -3.54
C MET A 177 21.88 -5.59 -2.97
N GLN A 178 21.02 -4.65 -2.57
CA GLN A 178 19.64 -4.98 -2.20
C GLN A 178 18.79 -5.38 -3.41
N MET A 179 19.15 -4.95 -4.62
CA MET A 179 18.45 -5.37 -5.84
C MET A 179 18.48 -6.90 -6.02
N PRO A 180 19.64 -7.57 -6.13
CA PRO A 180 19.66 -9.02 -6.26
C PRO A 180 19.11 -9.74 -5.02
N ARG A 181 19.34 -9.21 -3.80
CA ARG A 181 18.80 -9.81 -2.56
C ARG A 181 17.27 -9.87 -2.57
N THR A 182 16.63 -8.78 -2.99
CA THR A 182 15.16 -8.70 -3.06
C THR A 182 14.61 -9.49 -4.25
N THR A 183 15.34 -9.58 -5.37
CA THR A 183 15.01 -10.53 -6.45
C THR A 183 14.96 -11.97 -5.96
N VAL A 184 15.92 -12.40 -5.13
CA VAL A 184 15.90 -13.74 -4.51
C VAL A 184 14.69 -13.92 -3.60
N ALA A 185 14.32 -12.89 -2.82
CA ALA A 185 13.12 -12.94 -1.98
C ALA A 185 11.82 -13.11 -2.81
N VAL A 186 11.72 -12.43 -3.96
CA VAL A 186 10.59 -12.60 -4.89
C VAL A 186 10.59 -14.01 -5.49
N GLN A 187 11.76 -14.54 -5.84
CA GLN A 187 11.89 -15.91 -6.34
C GLN A 187 11.42 -16.95 -5.31
N MET A 188 11.65 -16.73 -4.00
CA MET A 188 11.14 -17.61 -2.95
C MET A 188 9.60 -17.68 -2.93
N LEU A 189 8.91 -16.57 -3.19
CA LEU A 189 7.43 -16.54 -3.30
C LEU A 189 6.97 -17.34 -4.51
N LYS A 190 7.64 -17.13 -5.65
CA LYS A 190 7.36 -17.83 -6.90
C LYS A 190 7.54 -19.34 -6.75
N GLU A 191 8.61 -19.79 -6.11
CA GLU A 191 8.87 -21.21 -5.83
C GLU A 191 7.85 -21.81 -4.86
N ALA A 192 7.32 -21.01 -3.93
CA ALA A 192 6.23 -21.41 -3.05
C ALA A 192 4.84 -21.36 -3.72
N GLY A 193 4.74 -20.88 -4.97
CA GLY A 193 3.47 -20.70 -5.68
C GLY A 193 2.56 -19.64 -5.05
N LEU A 194 3.14 -18.63 -4.40
CA LEU A 194 2.39 -17.57 -3.72
C LEU A 194 2.35 -16.29 -4.56
N PRO A 195 1.16 -15.69 -4.76
CA PRO A 195 1.03 -14.44 -5.50
C PRO A 195 1.81 -13.29 -4.86
N TYR A 196 2.53 -12.56 -5.71
CA TYR A 196 3.21 -11.32 -5.38
C TYR A 196 2.64 -10.17 -6.21
N ILE A 197 1.88 -9.28 -5.57
CA ILE A 197 1.30 -8.11 -6.23
C ILE A 197 2.10 -6.87 -5.85
N VAL A 198 2.46 -6.06 -6.85
CA VAL A 198 3.11 -4.76 -6.62
C VAL A 198 2.16 -3.63 -6.97
N VAL A 199 1.95 -2.75 -6.00
CA VAL A 199 1.27 -1.46 -6.18
C VAL A 199 2.31 -0.35 -6.27
N LEU A 200 2.50 0.19 -7.46
CA LEU A 200 3.45 1.25 -7.77
C LEU A 200 2.81 2.61 -7.46
N THR A 201 3.39 3.34 -6.50
CA THR A 201 2.85 4.63 -6.05
C THR A 201 3.81 5.77 -6.41
N HIS A 202 3.35 7.01 -6.27
CA HIS A 202 4.14 8.17 -6.63
C HIS A 202 5.19 8.54 -5.57
N PRO A 203 6.48 8.69 -5.94
CA PRO A 203 7.14 8.14 -7.14
C PRO A 203 7.74 6.75 -6.86
N THR A 204 7.93 5.94 -7.90
CA THR A 204 8.72 4.69 -7.81
C THR A 204 9.83 4.75 -8.85
N THR A 205 11.09 4.87 -8.42
CA THR A 205 12.19 5.15 -9.37
C THR A 205 13.48 4.37 -9.14
N GLY A 206 14.36 4.40 -10.14
CA GLY A 206 15.75 3.95 -10.02
C GLY A 206 15.91 2.45 -9.80
N GLY A 207 16.83 2.10 -8.90
CA GLY A 207 17.12 0.70 -8.55
C GLY A 207 15.90 -0.06 -8.02
N VAL A 208 14.91 0.63 -7.45
CA VAL A 208 13.66 0.02 -6.99
C VAL A 208 12.81 -0.45 -8.17
N THR A 209 12.59 0.40 -9.19
CA THR A 209 11.90 -0.03 -10.42
C THR A 209 12.64 -1.14 -11.16
N ALA A 210 13.98 -1.14 -11.12
CA ALA A 210 14.79 -2.16 -11.80
C ALA A 210 15.01 -3.43 -10.96
N SER A 211 14.23 -3.63 -9.89
CA SER A 211 14.31 -4.82 -9.04
C SER A 211 12.91 -5.28 -8.62
N TYR A 212 12.67 -5.49 -7.32
CA TYR A 212 11.45 -6.10 -6.80
C TYR A 212 10.15 -5.40 -7.21
N ALA A 213 10.17 -4.10 -7.52
CA ALA A 213 8.96 -3.36 -7.88
C ALA A 213 8.42 -3.75 -9.27
N MET A 214 9.26 -4.29 -10.16
CA MET A 214 8.86 -4.75 -11.50
C MET A 214 8.92 -6.28 -11.64
N LEU A 215 8.85 -7.02 -10.53
CA LEU A 215 8.86 -8.49 -10.50
C LEU A 215 7.57 -9.09 -9.91
N GLY A 216 6.50 -8.29 -9.76
CA GLY A 216 5.18 -8.77 -9.40
C GLY A 216 4.57 -9.69 -10.45
N ASP A 217 3.71 -10.61 -10.00
CA ASP A 217 2.80 -11.35 -10.87
C ASP A 217 1.70 -10.44 -11.44
N VAL A 218 1.35 -9.38 -10.69
CA VAL A 218 0.45 -8.31 -11.13
C VAL A 218 1.03 -6.95 -10.70
N HIS A 219 1.14 -6.03 -11.65
CA HIS A 219 1.53 -4.64 -11.46
C HIS A 219 0.32 -3.72 -11.54
N ILE A 220 0.02 -3.06 -10.43
CA ILE A 220 -1.03 -2.05 -10.34
C ILE A 220 -0.36 -0.71 -10.05
N ALA A 221 -0.76 0.37 -10.71
CA ALA A 221 -0.33 1.71 -10.34
C ALA A 221 -1.49 2.56 -9.82
N GLU A 222 -1.17 3.52 -8.97
CA GLU A 222 -2.08 4.62 -8.67
C GLU A 222 -2.06 5.66 -9.82
N PRO A 223 -3.21 6.30 -10.15
CA PRO A 223 -3.31 7.35 -11.17
C PRO A 223 -2.20 8.39 -11.10
N ASN A 224 -1.67 8.77 -12.27
CA ASN A 224 -0.61 9.76 -12.45
C ASN A 224 0.71 9.50 -11.69
N ALA A 225 0.89 8.30 -11.10
CA ALA A 225 2.13 7.94 -10.43
C ALA A 225 3.32 8.03 -11.40
N LEU A 226 4.44 8.56 -10.93
CA LEU A 226 5.67 8.64 -11.73
C LEU A 226 6.46 7.37 -11.46
N ILE A 227 6.67 6.56 -12.50
CA ILE A 227 7.35 5.28 -12.39
C ILE A 227 8.44 5.22 -13.46
N CYS A 228 9.71 5.15 -13.05
CA CYS A 228 10.82 5.28 -14.01
C CYS A 228 12.15 4.75 -13.51
N PHE A 229 12.93 4.11 -14.39
CA PHE A 229 14.32 3.78 -14.07
C PHE A 229 15.17 5.06 -13.97
N ALA A 230 15.24 5.84 -15.05
CA ALA A 230 15.88 7.14 -15.06
C ALA A 230 14.82 8.24 -15.02
N GLY A 231 15.03 9.25 -14.17
CA GLY A 231 14.10 10.38 -14.07
C GLY A 231 14.01 11.19 -15.37
N PRO A 232 12.85 11.81 -15.66
CA PRO A 232 12.59 12.46 -16.95
C PRO A 232 13.59 13.56 -17.26
N ARG A 233 13.99 14.35 -16.25
CA ARG A 233 15.00 15.39 -16.37
C ARG A 233 16.35 14.87 -16.89
N VAL A 234 16.77 13.68 -16.44
CA VAL A 234 18.06 13.09 -16.84
C VAL A 234 17.97 12.60 -18.29
N ILE A 235 16.82 12.06 -18.69
CA ILE A 235 16.58 11.59 -20.05
C ILE A 235 16.58 12.77 -21.03
N GLU A 236 15.81 13.83 -20.76
CA GLU A 236 15.75 15.04 -21.60
C GLU A 236 17.13 15.66 -21.83
N GLN A 237 17.96 15.71 -20.78
CA GLN A 237 19.33 16.22 -20.90
C GLN A 237 20.21 15.34 -21.78
N THR A 238 19.98 14.03 -21.78
CA THR A 238 20.77 13.05 -22.54
C THR A 238 20.38 13.06 -24.02
N ILE A 239 19.09 13.02 -24.33
CA ILE A 239 18.59 12.98 -25.71
C ILE A 239 18.49 14.37 -26.35
N ARG A 240 18.47 15.44 -25.53
CA ARG A 240 18.30 16.85 -25.93
C ARG A 240 17.00 17.13 -26.68
N GLU A 241 15.95 16.40 -26.33
CA GLU A 241 14.59 16.52 -26.85
C GLU A 241 13.60 16.61 -25.70
N LYS A 242 12.41 17.15 -25.97
CA LYS A 242 11.32 17.18 -24.99
C LYS A 242 10.64 15.83 -24.95
N LEU A 243 10.35 15.34 -23.75
CA LEU A 243 9.59 14.11 -23.60
C LEU A 243 8.11 14.33 -23.92
N PRO A 244 7.39 13.29 -24.40
CA PRO A 244 5.95 13.35 -24.58
C PRO A 244 5.22 13.74 -23.29
N GLU A 245 4.04 14.33 -23.44
CA GLU A 245 3.15 14.56 -22.30
C GLU A 245 2.78 13.22 -21.64
N GLY A 246 2.75 13.20 -20.31
CA GLY A 246 2.46 11.99 -19.55
C GLY A 246 3.58 10.93 -19.57
N PHE A 247 4.75 11.19 -20.15
CA PHE A 247 5.86 10.24 -20.15
C PHE A 247 6.17 9.73 -18.73
N GLN A 248 6.33 8.41 -18.59
CA GLN A 248 6.56 7.70 -17.31
C GLN A 248 5.43 7.82 -16.27
N ARG A 249 4.25 8.33 -16.64
CA ARG A 249 3.05 8.28 -15.80
C ARG A 249 2.41 6.89 -15.87
N ALA A 250 1.61 6.56 -14.86
CA ALA A 250 0.91 5.29 -14.76
C ALA A 250 0.12 4.97 -16.03
N GLU A 251 -0.62 5.92 -16.56
CA GLU A 251 -1.44 5.78 -17.77
C GLU A 251 -0.56 5.50 -19.00
N TYR A 252 0.53 6.26 -19.15
CA TYR A 252 1.51 6.03 -20.21
C TYR A 252 2.11 4.62 -20.13
N LEU A 253 2.47 4.14 -18.95
CA LEU A 253 3.06 2.81 -18.76
C LEU A 253 2.06 1.68 -18.99
N LEU A 254 0.79 1.90 -18.66
CA LEU A 254 -0.30 0.98 -18.99
C LEU A 254 -0.41 0.81 -20.51
N ASP A 255 -0.43 1.91 -21.26
CA ASP A 255 -0.52 1.89 -22.73
C ASP A 255 0.69 1.21 -23.40
N HIS A 256 1.83 1.16 -22.71
CA HIS A 256 3.06 0.50 -23.17
C HIS A 256 3.26 -0.91 -22.61
N GLY A 257 2.25 -1.48 -21.94
CA GLY A 257 2.27 -2.87 -21.46
C GLY A 257 3.21 -3.13 -20.29
N MET A 258 3.61 -2.08 -19.55
CA MET A 258 4.45 -2.21 -18.34
C MET A 258 3.62 -2.38 -17.06
N LEU A 259 2.31 -2.13 -17.12
CA LEU A 259 1.38 -2.27 -16.01
C LEU A 259 0.20 -3.11 -16.46
N ASP A 260 -0.39 -3.85 -15.53
CA ASP A 260 -1.65 -4.55 -15.78
C ASP A 260 -2.84 -3.63 -15.57
N ARG A 261 -2.76 -2.72 -14.58
CA ARG A 261 -3.87 -1.86 -14.17
C ARG A 261 -3.42 -0.50 -13.63
N VAL A 262 -4.26 0.50 -13.83
CA VAL A 262 -4.23 1.77 -13.09
C VAL A 262 -5.51 1.86 -12.26
N THR A 263 -5.36 1.89 -10.93
CA THR A 263 -6.48 1.77 -10.00
C THR A 263 -6.52 2.94 -9.04
N HIS A 264 -7.65 3.65 -9.03
CA HIS A 264 -7.91 4.72 -8.06
C HIS A 264 -7.84 4.20 -6.62
N ARG A 265 -7.26 4.99 -5.69
CA ARG A 265 -6.87 4.50 -4.35
C ARG A 265 -8.06 3.98 -3.54
N MET A 266 -9.21 4.66 -3.65
CA MET A 266 -10.47 4.25 -3.00
C MET A 266 -11.00 2.89 -3.48
N LYS A 267 -10.55 2.41 -4.66
CA LYS A 267 -10.93 1.11 -5.23
C LYS A 267 -9.84 0.04 -5.04
N MET A 268 -8.65 0.44 -4.60
CA MET A 268 -7.47 -0.42 -4.51
C MET A 268 -7.69 -1.63 -3.62
N ARG A 269 -8.34 -1.44 -2.45
CA ARG A 269 -8.61 -2.54 -1.51
C ARG A 269 -9.47 -3.62 -2.15
N ASP A 270 -10.58 -3.25 -2.76
CA ASP A 270 -11.51 -4.21 -3.39
C ASP A 270 -10.89 -4.89 -4.62
N GLU A 271 -10.08 -4.17 -5.39
CA GLU A 271 -9.31 -4.71 -6.50
C GLU A 271 -8.32 -5.77 -6.03
N LEU A 272 -7.52 -5.47 -5.00
CA LEU A 272 -6.58 -6.41 -4.40
C LEU A 272 -7.29 -7.66 -3.87
N ILE A 273 -8.39 -7.50 -3.14
CA ILE A 273 -9.18 -8.63 -2.63
C ILE A 273 -9.62 -9.54 -3.79
N THR A 274 -10.12 -8.96 -4.88
CA THR A 274 -10.61 -9.71 -6.04
C THR A 274 -9.47 -10.50 -6.68
N ILE A 275 -8.37 -9.83 -7.01
CA ILE A 275 -7.21 -10.47 -7.67
C ILE A 275 -6.61 -11.56 -6.78
N LEU A 276 -6.35 -11.26 -5.51
CA LEU A 276 -5.74 -12.24 -4.59
C LEU A 276 -6.62 -13.47 -4.41
N ARG A 277 -7.94 -13.31 -4.30
CA ARG A 277 -8.84 -14.46 -4.16
C ARG A 277 -8.87 -15.31 -5.42
N MET A 278 -8.83 -14.69 -6.61
CA MET A 278 -8.70 -15.44 -7.87
C MET A 278 -7.38 -16.22 -7.93
N LEU A 279 -6.25 -15.56 -7.67
CA LEU A 279 -4.92 -16.18 -7.75
C LEU A 279 -4.70 -17.25 -6.67
N MET A 280 -5.34 -17.11 -5.50
CA MET A 280 -5.31 -18.08 -4.40
C MET A 280 -6.39 -19.16 -4.51
N ASN A 281 -7.19 -19.18 -5.59
CA ASN A 281 -8.33 -20.09 -5.78
C ASN A 281 -9.31 -20.11 -4.58
N LEU A 282 -9.59 -18.93 -4.04
CA LEU A 282 -10.57 -18.71 -2.96
C LEU A 282 -11.94 -18.36 -3.56
N PRO A 283 -13.05 -18.65 -2.86
CA PRO A 283 -14.37 -18.23 -3.31
C PRO A 283 -14.44 -16.70 -3.46
N PRO A 284 -15.38 -16.14 -4.24
CA PRO A 284 -15.54 -14.69 -4.37
C PRO A 284 -15.66 -13.97 -3.02
N ALA A 285 -15.26 -12.70 -2.97
CA ALA A 285 -15.37 -11.90 -1.76
C ALA A 285 -16.85 -11.68 -1.39
N VAL A 286 -17.18 -11.93 -0.13
CA VAL A 286 -18.53 -11.67 0.40
C VAL A 286 -18.68 -10.16 0.60
N LYS A 287 -19.52 -9.52 -0.21
CA LYS A 287 -19.79 -8.07 -0.13
C LYS A 287 -20.93 -7.71 0.83
N GLY A 288 -21.59 -8.69 1.43
CA GLY A 288 -22.62 -8.51 2.45
C GLY A 288 -23.02 -9.84 3.08
N ASP A 289 -23.49 -9.80 4.32
CA ASP A 289 -24.06 -10.96 5.00
C ASP A 289 -25.50 -11.16 4.48
N LEU A 290 -25.63 -11.76 3.30
CA LEU A 290 -26.93 -12.22 2.82
C LEU A 290 -27.28 -13.52 3.55
N PRO A 291 -28.53 -13.67 4.05
CA PRO A 291 -28.98 -14.95 4.57
C PRO A 291 -28.80 -16.01 3.49
N ALA A 292 -28.39 -17.21 3.89
CA ALA A 292 -28.38 -18.35 2.97
C ALA A 292 -29.79 -18.49 2.36
N PRO A 293 -29.91 -18.77 1.06
CA PRO A 293 -31.23 -19.02 0.47
C PRO A 293 -31.91 -20.12 1.28
N GLU A 294 -33.12 -19.83 1.79
CA GLU A 294 -33.92 -20.83 2.49
C GLU A 294 -34.08 -22.05 1.59
N LYS A 295 -33.90 -23.25 2.14
CA LYS A 295 -34.09 -24.55 1.45
C LYS A 295 -35.51 -24.77 0.88
N ALA A 296 -36.36 -23.75 0.86
CA ALA A 296 -37.77 -23.82 0.48
C ALA A 296 -38.03 -24.09 -1.01
N LEU A 297 -37.01 -24.11 -1.87
CA LEU A 297 -37.17 -24.39 -3.30
C LEU A 297 -36.97 -25.85 -3.70
N GLU A 298 -36.37 -26.70 -2.86
CA GLU A 298 -36.27 -28.14 -3.15
C GLU A 298 -37.55 -28.90 -2.79
N GLU A 299 -38.28 -28.46 -1.76
CA GLU A 299 -39.55 -29.08 -1.36
C GLU A 299 -40.71 -28.67 -2.29
N ALA A 300 -40.72 -27.44 -2.81
CA ALA A 300 -41.76 -26.96 -3.72
C ALA A 300 -41.74 -27.65 -5.11
N VAL A 301 -40.60 -28.22 -5.54
CA VAL A 301 -40.51 -28.98 -6.79
C VAL A 301 -40.85 -30.46 -6.57
N ALA A 302 -40.65 -30.98 -5.36
CA ALA A 302 -41.03 -32.35 -5.02
C ALA A 302 -42.55 -32.51 -4.80
N GLU A 303 -43.25 -31.50 -4.28
CA GLU A 303 -44.71 -31.51 -4.12
C GLU A 303 -45.50 -31.19 -5.41
N ALA A 304 -44.83 -30.69 -6.46
CA ALA A 304 -45.48 -30.34 -7.73
C ALA A 304 -45.49 -31.47 -8.78
N ALA A 305 -45.05 -32.68 -8.44
CA ALA A 305 -45.23 -33.85 -9.30
C ALA A 305 -46.67 -34.38 -9.14
N PRO A 306 -47.55 -34.25 -10.15
CA PRO A 306 -48.89 -34.79 -10.02
C PRO A 306 -48.84 -36.33 -10.05
N GLU A 307 -49.40 -36.95 -9.02
CA GLU A 307 -49.93 -38.32 -9.11
C GLU A 307 -51.01 -38.35 -10.21
N ALA A 308 -50.63 -38.75 -11.42
CA ALA A 308 -51.57 -39.10 -12.48
C ALA A 308 -51.62 -40.61 -12.65
N GLU A 309 -52.46 -41.18 -11.80
CA GLU A 309 -53.30 -42.37 -11.93
C GLU A 309 -53.20 -43.28 -13.18
N ALA A 310 -53.08 -44.57 -12.86
CA ALA A 310 -53.92 -45.69 -13.31
C ALA A 310 -53.97 -46.05 -14.81
N LYS A 311 -53.28 -47.15 -15.12
CA LYS A 311 -53.57 -48.02 -16.28
C LYS A 311 -55.01 -48.54 -16.23
N PRO A 312 -55.80 -48.49 -17.32
CA PRO A 312 -56.97 -49.33 -17.43
C PRO A 312 -56.57 -50.75 -17.87
N LYS A 313 -57.14 -51.74 -17.18
CA LYS A 313 -57.18 -53.14 -17.61
C LYS A 313 -58.16 -53.27 -18.77
N THR A 314 -57.69 -53.79 -19.90
CA THR A 314 -58.26 -54.91 -20.70
C THR A 314 -57.38 -55.12 -21.92
#